data_AF-A0A212JHU2-F1
#
_entry.id   AF-A0A212JHU2-F1
#
_cell.length_a   1.000
_cell.length_b   1.000
_cell.length_c   1.000
_cell.angle_alpha   90.00
_cell.angle_beta   90.00
_cell.angle_gamma   90.00
#
_symmetry.space_group_name_H-M   'P 1'
#
loop_
_entity.id
_entity.type
_entity.pdbx_description
1 polymer ?
#
loop_
_entity_poly.entity_id
_entity_poly.type
_entity_poly.pdbx_seq_one_letter_code
_entity_poly.pdbx_strand_id
1 'polypeptide(L)'
;MRKILALILTLGLTTGGCAWFGGSSSTDEEIKPAQPQEQTAAPEPTPAPVAPAKDAKGKKGKTKAEKAAEVKPVATKKGAKTEAQVAAELTMVGHKLAAQAARTVMPSKSSREVRQDGKDYVGTYIDVDSSNVTTELRPSPTGQYVGFIRYQERVMDCRGKTRQEAMSTASCEQVKARNINELIRFDGSTWQY
;
A
#
# COMPACT_ATOMS: atom_id res chain seq x y z
N MET A 1 30.52 -34.31 36.47
CA MET A 1 30.01 -33.97 37.82
C MET A 1 28.85 -32.96 37.67
N ARG A 2 27.62 -33.46 37.61
CA ARG A 2 26.49 -33.14 38.52
C ARG A 2 26.44 -31.68 39.02
N LYS A 3 25.50 -30.89 38.50
CA LYS A 3 24.53 -30.11 39.32
C LYS A 3 23.19 -30.02 38.59
N ILE A 4 22.34 -30.99 38.89
CA ILE A 4 20.89 -30.95 38.72
C ILE A 4 20.35 -30.19 39.95
N LEU A 5 19.49 -29.21 39.76
CA LEU A 5 18.50 -28.84 40.76
C LEU A 5 17.26 -28.31 40.05
N ALA A 6 16.36 -29.25 39.80
CA ALA A 6 14.97 -29.02 39.53
C ALA A 6 14.30 -28.41 40.78
N LEU A 7 13.43 -27.44 40.58
CA LEU A 7 12.46 -27.02 41.58
C LEU A 7 11.10 -27.00 40.88
N ILE A 8 10.44 -28.15 40.98
CA ILE A 8 9.04 -28.36 40.66
C ILE A 8 8.26 -27.89 41.88
N LEU A 9 7.35 -26.93 41.70
CA LEU A 9 6.18 -26.79 42.57
C LEU A 9 4.94 -26.76 41.70
N THR A 10 4.23 -27.88 41.73
CA THR A 10 2.89 -28.09 41.21
C THR A 10 1.86 -27.50 42.17
N LEU A 11 0.77 -26.94 41.62
CA LEU A 11 -0.65 -27.15 41.98
C LEU A 11 -1.49 -25.90 41.69
N GLY A 12 -2.55 -26.07 40.89
CA GLY A 12 -3.59 -25.06 40.70
C GLY A 12 -4.49 -25.27 39.47
N LEU A 13 -4.99 -26.50 39.24
CA LEU A 13 -6.17 -26.69 38.39
C LEU A 13 -7.38 -26.10 39.13
N THR A 14 -7.98 -25.04 38.58
CA THR A 14 -9.41 -24.76 38.80
C THR A 14 -10.10 -24.72 37.45
N THR A 15 -10.79 -25.82 37.21
CA THR A 15 -12.00 -25.93 36.40
C THR A 15 -12.86 -24.68 36.47
N GLY A 16 -13.12 -24.06 35.32
CA GLY A 16 -14.09 -22.99 35.14
C GLY A 16 -14.74 -23.14 33.78
N GLY A 17 -15.57 -24.17 33.64
CA GLY A 17 -16.41 -24.36 32.46
C GLY A 17 -17.59 -23.40 32.45
N CYS A 18 -17.78 -22.72 31.33
CA CYS A 18 -19.11 -22.36 30.86
C CYS A 18 -19.28 -23.01 29.49
N ALA A 19 -19.92 -24.17 29.49
CA ALA A 19 -20.59 -24.72 28.33
C ALA A 19 -21.77 -23.78 28.02
N TRP A 20 -21.70 -23.08 26.90
CA TRP A 20 -22.91 -22.66 26.21
C TRP A 20 -23.12 -23.62 25.05
N PHE A 21 -24.22 -24.37 25.19
CA PHE A 21 -25.03 -25.00 24.15
C PHE A 21 -24.85 -24.33 22.78
N GLY A 22 -24.72 -25.04 21.66
CA GLY A 22 -25.36 -26.31 21.31
C GLY A 22 -26.06 -26.10 19.98
N GLY A 23 -25.78 -26.92 18.97
CA GLY A 23 -26.48 -26.85 17.69
C GLY A 23 -25.66 -27.36 16.52
N SER A 24 -25.36 -28.66 16.53
CA SER A 24 -24.97 -29.40 15.32
C SER A 24 -26.25 -29.96 14.70
N SER A 25 -26.50 -29.65 13.44
CA SER A 25 -27.23 -30.54 12.55
C SER A 25 -26.75 -30.30 11.13
N SER A 26 -25.92 -31.25 10.69
CA SER A 26 -25.60 -31.51 9.31
C SER A 26 -26.88 -31.80 8.52
N THR A 27 -26.99 -31.21 7.34
CA THR A 27 -27.66 -31.85 6.22
C THR A 27 -26.81 -31.59 4.98
N ASP A 28 -26.12 -32.65 4.58
CA ASP A 28 -25.84 -33.00 3.20
C ASP A 28 -27.01 -32.57 2.30
N GLU A 29 -26.75 -31.74 1.29
CA GLU A 29 -27.36 -31.99 -0.01
C GLU A 29 -26.47 -31.39 -1.10
N GLU A 30 -25.64 -32.27 -1.67
CA GLU A 30 -25.05 -32.13 -2.98
C GLU A 30 -26.15 -32.18 -4.05
N ILE A 31 -26.47 -31.05 -4.68
CA ILE A 31 -27.05 -31.02 -6.03
C ILE A 31 -26.46 -29.84 -6.82
N LYS A 32 -25.63 -30.18 -7.80
CA LYS A 32 -25.33 -29.40 -9.02
C LYS A 32 -25.93 -30.20 -10.19
N PRO A 33 -26.26 -29.64 -11.38
CA PRO A 33 -26.52 -28.25 -11.80
C PRO A 33 -27.92 -28.09 -12.45
N ALA A 34 -28.41 -26.85 -12.61
CA ALA A 34 -29.44 -26.57 -13.62
C ALA A 34 -29.29 -25.14 -14.19
N GLN A 35 -28.87 -25.11 -15.45
CA GLN A 35 -28.96 -23.99 -16.37
C GLN A 35 -30.44 -23.82 -16.79
N PRO A 36 -30.94 -22.59 -16.95
CA PRO A 36 -31.70 -22.27 -18.16
C PRO A 36 -31.17 -20.97 -18.79
N GLN A 37 -30.63 -21.03 -20.00
CA GLN A 37 -31.31 -20.87 -21.29
C GLN A 37 -31.39 -19.42 -21.77
N GLU A 38 -30.63 -19.23 -22.84
CA GLU A 38 -30.52 -18.13 -23.78
C GLU A 38 -31.88 -17.84 -24.45
N GLN A 39 -32.27 -16.57 -24.53
CA GLN A 39 -33.22 -16.10 -25.54
C GLN A 39 -32.76 -14.77 -26.14
N THR A 40 -32.16 -14.93 -27.31
CA THR A 40 -31.99 -14.01 -28.43
C THR A 40 -33.15 -13.04 -28.64
N ALA A 41 -32.84 -11.75 -28.80
CA ALA A 41 -33.35 -10.91 -29.90
C ALA A 41 -32.77 -9.48 -29.84
N ALA A 42 -31.78 -9.20 -30.69
CA ALA A 42 -31.65 -7.91 -31.37
C ALA A 42 -32.59 -7.95 -32.60
N PRO A 43 -33.17 -6.82 -33.08
CA PRO A 43 -32.37 -5.89 -33.87
C PRO A 43 -32.72 -4.39 -33.75
N GLU A 44 -31.70 -3.61 -34.10
CA GLU A 44 -31.58 -2.22 -34.58
C GLU A 44 -32.54 -1.82 -35.75
N PRO A 45 -32.51 -0.63 -36.43
CA PRO A 45 -31.74 0.63 -36.20
C PRO A 45 -32.47 1.98 -36.56
N THR A 46 -31.78 3.12 -36.26
CA THR A 46 -31.72 4.44 -36.99
C THR A 46 -32.99 5.29 -37.25
N PRO A 47 -32.93 6.65 -37.42
CA PRO A 47 -31.98 7.36 -38.30
C PRO A 47 -31.40 8.72 -37.86
N ALA A 48 -30.21 9.00 -38.40
CA ALA A 48 -29.62 10.34 -38.55
C ALA A 48 -30.38 11.16 -39.61
N PRO A 49 -30.20 12.50 -39.64
CA PRO A 49 -29.85 13.09 -40.93
C PRO A 49 -28.91 14.32 -40.90
N VAL A 50 -27.96 14.27 -41.85
CA VAL A 50 -27.33 15.31 -42.72
C VAL A 50 -26.65 16.58 -42.19
N ALA A 51 -25.39 16.73 -42.65
CA ALA A 51 -24.74 18.01 -42.95
C ALA A 51 -25.32 18.67 -44.22
N PRO A 52 -24.98 19.95 -44.48
CA PRO A 52 -24.40 20.28 -45.78
C PRO A 52 -23.21 21.28 -45.73
N ALA A 53 -22.59 21.41 -46.89
CA ALA A 53 -21.28 21.97 -47.21
C ALA A 53 -21.20 23.51 -47.36
N LYS A 54 -19.94 24.00 -47.37
CA LYS A 54 -19.26 25.14 -48.06
C LYS A 54 -20.13 26.29 -48.63
N ASP A 55 -19.81 27.59 -48.46
CA ASP A 55 -18.70 28.31 -49.11
C ASP A 55 -18.52 29.77 -48.59
N ALA A 56 -17.30 30.30 -48.81
CA ALA A 56 -16.92 31.70 -49.13
C ALA A 56 -17.05 32.89 -48.12
N LYS A 57 -15.87 33.35 -47.69
CA LYS A 57 -15.29 34.72 -47.89
C LYS A 57 -15.96 35.94 -47.22
N GLY A 58 -15.27 36.55 -46.24
CA GLY A 58 -15.50 37.98 -45.94
C GLY A 58 -14.97 38.59 -44.62
N LYS A 59 -13.70 38.99 -44.60
CA LYS A 59 -13.20 40.33 -44.19
C LYS A 59 -13.41 40.87 -42.75
N LYS A 60 -12.26 41.11 -42.10
CA LYS A 60 -11.88 42.19 -41.15
C LYS A 60 -12.49 42.21 -39.72
N GLY A 61 -11.60 42.03 -38.75
CA GLY A 61 -11.17 43.17 -37.94
C GLY A 61 -11.30 43.05 -36.41
N LYS A 62 -10.20 43.42 -35.75
CA LYS A 62 -10.05 43.93 -34.37
C LYS A 62 -9.87 42.91 -33.24
N THR A 63 -8.59 42.57 -33.08
CA THR A 63 -7.87 42.48 -31.80
C THR A 63 -8.40 43.51 -30.78
N LYS A 64 -8.87 43.01 -29.63
CA LYS A 64 -8.89 43.77 -28.37
C LYS A 64 -8.53 42.82 -27.24
N ALA A 65 -7.31 42.97 -26.76
CA ALA A 65 -6.82 42.37 -25.54
C ALA A 65 -7.61 42.94 -24.36
N GLU A 66 -8.19 42.07 -23.54
CA GLU A 66 -8.66 42.42 -22.20
C GLU A 66 -8.07 41.42 -21.19
N LYS A 67 -6.88 41.80 -20.71
CA LYS A 67 -6.51 41.80 -19.30
C LYS A 67 -6.75 40.48 -18.55
N ALA A 68 -5.82 39.54 -18.72
CA ALA A 68 -5.52 38.57 -17.69
C ALA A 68 -5.07 39.33 -16.44
N ALA A 69 -5.85 39.24 -15.37
CA ALA A 69 -5.44 39.70 -14.05
C ALA A 69 -4.29 38.79 -13.58
N GLU A 70 -3.08 39.29 -13.79
CA GLU A 70 -1.83 38.76 -13.25
C GLU A 70 -1.94 38.73 -11.72
N VAL A 71 -2.22 37.56 -11.16
CA VAL A 71 -1.99 37.28 -9.74
C VAL A 71 -0.49 37.31 -9.55
N LYS A 72 0.03 38.45 -9.10
CA LYS A 72 1.43 38.61 -8.73
C LYS A 72 1.79 37.52 -7.72
N PRO A 73 2.85 36.73 -7.93
CA PRO A 73 3.32 35.81 -6.91
C PRO A 73 3.78 36.65 -5.71
N VAL A 74 3.24 36.32 -4.54
CA VAL A 74 3.68 36.85 -3.25
C VAL A 74 5.19 36.65 -3.18
N ALA A 75 5.93 37.75 -3.05
CA ALA A 75 7.37 37.73 -2.93
C ALA A 75 7.77 36.84 -1.75
N THR A 76 8.26 35.64 -2.06
CA THR A 76 8.90 34.75 -1.10
C THR A 76 10.08 35.49 -0.49
N LYS A 77 10.09 35.61 0.84
CA LYS A 77 11.22 36.14 1.61
C LYS A 77 12.49 35.46 1.10
N LYS A 78 13.48 36.23 0.65
CA LYS A 78 14.82 35.72 0.29
C LYS A 78 15.36 34.89 1.46
N GLY A 79 15.35 33.57 1.31
CA GLY A 79 15.75 32.60 2.35
C GLY A 79 14.75 31.46 2.59
N ALA A 80 13.49 31.59 2.17
CA ALA A 80 12.51 30.51 2.27
C ALA A 80 12.62 29.54 1.07
N LYS A 81 12.62 28.23 1.34
CA LYS A 81 12.56 27.20 0.30
C LYS A 81 11.28 27.36 -0.53
N THR A 82 11.38 27.16 -1.84
CA THR A 82 10.19 27.12 -2.70
C THR A 82 9.42 25.83 -2.47
N GLU A 83 8.12 25.81 -2.77
CA GLU A 83 7.31 24.59 -2.66
C GLU A 83 7.91 23.41 -3.44
N ALA A 84 8.44 23.67 -4.63
CA ALA A 84 9.11 22.65 -5.44
C ALA A 84 10.37 22.09 -4.75
N GLN A 85 11.14 22.94 -4.05
CA GLN A 85 12.28 22.48 -3.25
C GLN A 85 11.83 21.65 -2.06
N VAL A 86 10.77 22.07 -1.36
CA VAL A 86 10.18 21.33 -0.25
C VAL A 86 9.67 19.96 -0.70
N ALA A 87 9.01 19.88 -1.87
CA ALA A 87 8.54 18.63 -2.47
C ALA A 87 9.71 17.72 -2.90
N ALA A 88 10.77 18.27 -3.51
CA ALA A 88 11.95 17.49 -3.87
C ALA A 88 12.65 16.91 -2.63
N GLU A 89 12.77 17.70 -1.57
CA GLU A 89 13.27 17.23 -0.28
C GLU A 89 12.38 16.15 0.34
N LEU A 90 11.05 16.28 0.23
CA LEU A 90 10.12 15.26 0.68
C LEU A 90 10.39 13.92 0.01
N THR A 91 10.63 13.91 -1.31
CA THR A 91 10.97 12.68 -2.05
C THR A 91 12.25 12.04 -1.54
N MET A 92 13.30 12.83 -1.29
CA MET A 92 14.55 12.31 -0.71
C MET A 92 14.33 11.73 0.69
N VAL A 93 13.57 12.44 1.54
CA VAL A 93 13.22 11.99 2.88
C VAL A 93 12.39 10.71 2.83
N GLY A 94 11.44 10.60 1.89
CA GLY A 94 10.64 9.40 1.69
C GLY A 94 11.46 8.17 1.35
N HIS A 95 12.41 8.28 0.42
CA HIS A 95 13.31 7.17 0.11
C HIS A 95 14.23 6.83 1.29
N LYS A 96 14.69 7.83 2.05
CA LYS A 96 15.51 7.61 3.25
C LYS A 96 14.73 6.83 4.31
N LEU A 97 13.49 7.22 4.59
CA LEU A 97 12.62 6.56 5.56
C LEU A 97 12.29 5.13 5.15
N ALA A 98 11.91 4.90 3.89
CA ALA A 98 11.70 3.54 3.37
C ALA A 98 12.97 2.68 3.47
N ALA A 99 14.15 3.24 3.17
CA ALA A 99 15.42 2.55 3.31
C ALA A 99 15.80 2.27 4.78
N GLN A 100 15.41 3.13 5.72
CA GLN A 100 15.56 2.89 7.15
C GLN A 100 14.63 1.77 7.61
N ALA A 101 13.35 1.82 7.22
CA ALA A 101 12.39 0.76 7.49
C ALA A 101 12.88 -0.60 6.97
N ALA A 102 13.44 -0.65 5.76
CA ALA A 102 14.00 -1.87 5.17
C ALA A 102 15.11 -2.52 6.03
N ARG A 103 15.82 -1.73 6.84
CA ARG A 103 16.89 -2.21 7.72
C ARG A 103 16.41 -2.63 9.09
N THR A 104 15.28 -2.09 9.55
CA THR A 104 14.77 -2.29 10.92
C THR A 104 13.59 -3.25 11.00
N VAL A 105 12.93 -3.54 9.87
CA VAL A 105 11.77 -4.43 9.85
C VAL A 105 12.16 -5.84 10.26
N MET A 106 11.31 -6.47 11.06
CA MET A 106 11.48 -7.84 11.52
C MET A 106 10.15 -8.60 11.37
N PRO A 107 10.19 -9.88 10.93
CA PRO A 107 11.37 -10.63 10.51
C PRO A 107 11.97 -10.08 9.19
N SER A 108 13.30 -10.12 9.06
CA SER A 108 14.01 -9.52 7.91
C SER A 108 14.50 -10.59 6.94
N LYS A 109 14.90 -10.17 5.72
CA LYS A 109 15.42 -11.10 4.70
C LYS A 109 16.63 -11.92 5.17
N SER A 110 17.46 -11.36 6.05
CA SER A 110 18.63 -12.01 6.66
C SER A 110 18.30 -12.78 7.95
N SER A 111 17.16 -12.51 8.59
CA SER A 111 16.70 -13.17 9.81
C SER A 111 15.24 -13.57 9.67
N ARG A 112 14.98 -14.55 8.79
CA ARG A 112 13.65 -15.09 8.52
C ARG A 112 13.12 -15.84 9.73
N GLU A 113 11.83 -15.68 10.01
CA GLU A 113 11.12 -16.49 10.99
C GLU A 113 10.70 -17.81 10.34
N VAL A 114 11.15 -18.95 10.88
CA VAL A 114 10.86 -20.26 10.29
C VAL A 114 9.89 -21.04 11.15
N ARG A 115 8.81 -21.50 10.52
CA ARG A 115 7.82 -22.41 11.09
C ARG A 115 7.74 -23.70 10.28
N GLN A 116 7.34 -24.79 10.94
CA GLN A 116 7.01 -26.03 10.26
C GLN A 116 5.58 -25.93 9.69
N ASP A 117 5.39 -26.38 8.46
CA ASP A 117 4.10 -26.38 7.74
C ASP A 117 3.87 -27.80 7.19
N GLY A 118 3.24 -28.64 8.01
CA GLY A 118 3.13 -30.08 7.73
C GLY A 118 4.50 -30.77 7.69
N LYS A 119 4.87 -31.29 6.50
CA LYS A 119 6.17 -31.94 6.28
C LYS A 119 7.27 -30.98 5.83
N ASP A 120 6.89 -29.76 5.46
CA ASP A 120 7.78 -28.74 4.94
C ASP A 120 8.04 -27.64 5.99
N TYR A 121 8.85 -26.66 5.61
CA TYR A 121 9.16 -25.48 6.40
C TYR A 121 8.87 -24.23 5.59
N VAL A 122 8.40 -23.19 6.27
CA VAL A 122 8.15 -21.86 5.70
C VAL A 122 8.97 -20.84 6.47
N GLY A 123 9.87 -20.16 5.77
CA GLY A 123 10.60 -19.00 6.26
C GLY A 123 9.89 -17.73 5.83
N THR A 124 9.33 -16.98 6.77
CA THR A 124 8.62 -15.73 6.52
C THR A 124 9.54 -14.54 6.82
N TYR A 125 9.50 -13.52 5.97
CA TYR A 125 10.14 -12.23 6.23
C TYR A 125 9.35 -11.08 5.59
N ILE A 126 9.70 -9.85 5.98
CA ILE A 126 9.12 -8.64 5.41
C ILE A 126 10.17 -7.98 4.51
N ASP A 127 9.78 -7.69 3.28
CA ASP A 127 10.52 -6.92 2.30
C ASP A 127 9.88 -5.53 2.15
N VAL A 128 10.67 -4.47 2.26
CA VAL A 128 10.19 -3.10 2.04
C VAL A 128 10.42 -2.73 0.56
N ASP A 129 9.36 -2.37 -0.15
CA ASP A 129 9.41 -1.98 -1.55
C ASP A 129 9.94 -0.55 -1.73
N SER A 130 11.24 -0.39 -1.48
CA SER A 130 11.93 0.91 -1.56
C SER A 130 12.04 1.50 -2.97
N SER A 131 11.74 0.71 -4.01
CA SER A 131 11.67 1.19 -5.40
C SER A 131 10.35 1.87 -5.75
N ASN A 132 9.29 1.64 -4.96
CA ASN A 132 7.96 2.20 -5.17
C ASN A 132 7.52 3.08 -3.99
N VAL A 133 8.32 4.12 -3.75
CA VAL A 133 8.00 5.16 -2.77
C VAL A 133 7.30 6.30 -3.49
N THR A 134 6.13 6.70 -2.99
CA THR A 134 5.40 7.87 -3.48
C THR A 134 5.32 8.91 -2.39
N THR A 135 5.37 10.18 -2.79
CA THR A 135 5.29 11.32 -1.88
C THR A 135 4.21 12.30 -2.33
N GLU A 136 3.52 12.90 -1.36
CA GLU A 136 2.51 13.93 -1.61
C GLU A 136 2.69 15.06 -0.61
N LEU A 137 2.84 16.28 -1.13
CA LEU A 137 2.94 17.49 -0.34
C LEU A 137 1.56 18.12 -0.15
N ARG A 138 1.19 18.45 1.09
CA ARG A 138 -0.09 19.11 1.41
C ARG A 138 0.14 20.39 2.20
N PRO A 139 -0.39 21.54 1.77
CA PRO A 139 -0.26 22.78 2.51
C PRO A 139 -1.12 22.76 3.78
N SER A 140 -0.61 23.39 4.84
CA SER A 140 -1.31 23.66 6.10
C SER A 140 -1.83 25.11 6.10
N PRO A 141 -2.95 25.41 6.80
CA PRO A 141 -3.42 26.78 7.00
C PRO A 141 -2.38 27.73 7.60
N THR A 142 -1.39 27.20 8.32
CA THR A 142 -0.29 27.96 8.95
C THR A 142 0.85 28.32 7.98
N GLY A 143 0.73 28.02 6.69
CA GLY A 143 1.79 28.24 5.70
C GLY A 143 2.93 27.20 5.76
N GLN A 144 2.78 26.17 6.58
CA GLN A 144 3.66 24.99 6.64
C GLN A 144 3.16 23.89 5.69
N TYR A 145 3.93 22.80 5.57
CA TYR A 145 3.53 21.65 4.77
C TYR A 145 3.50 20.36 5.59
N VAL A 146 2.66 19.43 5.15
CA VAL A 146 2.60 18.04 5.60
C VAL A 146 2.98 17.16 4.41
N GLY A 147 3.91 16.23 4.64
CA GLY A 147 4.33 15.25 3.66
C GLY A 147 3.69 13.90 3.97
N PHE A 148 3.07 13.30 2.96
CA PHE A 148 2.63 11.92 2.98
C PHE A 148 3.67 11.10 2.22
N ILE A 149 4.25 10.11 2.88
CA ILE A 149 5.16 9.16 2.25
C ILE A 149 4.46 7.81 2.26
N ARG A 150 4.36 7.18 1.09
CA ARG A 150 3.67 5.89 0.95
C ARG A 150 4.57 4.88 0.27
N TYR A 151 4.67 3.71 0.86
CA TYR A 151 5.42 2.57 0.30
C TYR A 151 4.76 1.27 0.76
N GLN A 152 5.19 0.14 0.19
CA GLN A 152 4.67 -1.17 0.57
C GLN A 152 5.67 -1.98 1.36
N GLU A 153 5.13 -2.72 2.31
CA GLU A 153 5.80 -3.87 2.90
C GLU A 153 5.17 -5.15 2.36
N ARG A 154 6.00 -6.08 1.92
CA ARG A 154 5.61 -7.37 1.37
C ARG A 154 6.00 -8.45 2.37
N VAL A 155 5.02 -9.23 2.81
CA VAL A 155 5.30 -10.47 3.54
C VAL A 155 5.64 -11.53 2.51
N MET A 156 6.84 -12.07 2.63
CA MET A 156 7.42 -13.04 1.73
C MET A 156 7.53 -14.38 2.44
N ASP A 157 7.04 -15.43 1.81
CA ASP A 157 7.17 -16.81 2.29
C ASP A 157 8.14 -17.59 1.40
N CYS A 158 9.12 -18.24 2.03
CA CYS A 158 10.12 -19.05 1.39
C CYS A 158 9.94 -20.50 1.85
N ARG A 159 9.42 -21.36 0.96
CA ARG A 159 9.19 -22.77 1.27
C ARG A 159 10.46 -23.59 1.07
N GLY A 160 10.66 -24.60 1.92
CA GLY A 160 11.74 -25.58 1.79
C GLY A 160 11.41 -26.88 2.52
N LYS A 161 12.02 -27.99 2.10
CA LYS A 161 11.85 -29.30 2.75
C LYS A 161 12.55 -29.37 4.10
N THR A 162 13.53 -28.50 4.32
CA THR A 162 14.26 -28.38 5.58
C THR A 162 14.20 -26.94 6.11
N ARG A 163 14.40 -26.79 7.42
CA ARG A 163 14.52 -25.47 8.06
C ARG A 163 15.59 -24.60 7.37
N GLN A 164 16.73 -25.19 7.01
CA GLN A 164 17.82 -24.47 6.37
C GLN A 164 17.45 -23.98 4.97
N GLU A 165 16.77 -24.83 4.18
CA GLU A 165 16.32 -24.46 2.84
C GLU A 165 15.34 -23.29 2.86
N ALA A 166 14.39 -23.29 3.80
CA ALA A 166 13.46 -22.18 4.02
C ALA A 166 14.18 -20.87 4.43
N MET A 167 15.33 -20.96 5.11
CA MET A 167 16.13 -19.79 5.50
C MET A 167 16.98 -19.20 4.37
N SER A 168 17.51 -20.04 3.47
CA SER A 168 18.51 -19.60 2.49
C SER A 168 18.01 -19.51 1.05
N THR A 169 16.86 -20.10 0.72
CA THR A 169 16.33 -20.06 -0.66
C THR A 169 16.06 -18.63 -1.13
N ALA A 170 16.32 -18.36 -2.41
CA ALA A 170 15.96 -17.11 -3.07
C ALA A 170 14.53 -17.13 -3.62
N SER A 171 13.95 -18.33 -3.79
CA SER A 171 12.58 -18.52 -4.28
C SER A 171 11.60 -18.29 -3.15
N CYS A 172 11.02 -17.09 -3.11
CA CYS A 172 10.03 -16.70 -2.13
C CYS A 172 8.84 -16.04 -2.83
N GLU A 173 7.65 -16.28 -2.31
CA GLU A 173 6.40 -15.74 -2.85
C GLU A 173 5.88 -14.65 -1.93
N GLN A 174 5.36 -13.59 -2.52
CA GLN A 174 4.64 -12.58 -1.76
C GLN A 174 3.27 -13.13 -1.39
N VAL A 175 3.03 -13.29 -0.09
CA VAL A 175 1.75 -13.82 0.43
C VAL A 175 0.82 -12.72 0.96
N LYS A 176 1.39 -11.55 1.29
CA LYS A 176 0.62 -10.39 1.76
C LYS A 176 1.34 -9.10 1.43
N ALA A 177 0.57 -8.04 1.22
CA ALA A 177 1.07 -6.66 1.15
C ALA A 177 0.46 -5.82 2.28
N ARG A 178 1.23 -4.89 2.80
CA ARG A 178 0.79 -3.83 3.71
C ARG A 178 1.20 -2.49 3.13
N ASN A 179 0.24 -1.59 2.93
CA ASN A 179 0.52 -0.21 2.57
C ASN A 179 0.93 0.56 3.82
N ILE A 180 2.12 1.17 3.78
CA ILE A 180 2.61 2.06 4.82
C ILE A 180 2.35 3.50 4.37
N ASN A 181 1.80 4.30 5.28
CA ASN A 181 1.59 5.72 5.10
C ASN A 181 2.25 6.44 6.27
N GLU A 182 3.35 7.12 6.01
CA GLU A 182 4.01 7.99 7.00
C GLU A 182 3.58 9.43 6.78
N LEU A 183 3.34 10.12 7.90
CA LEU A 183 2.94 11.52 7.91
C LEU A 183 4.04 12.32 8.60
N ILE A 184 4.67 13.23 7.86
CA ILE A 184 5.78 14.05 8.36
C ILE A 184 5.46 15.53 8.18
N ARG A 185 6.02 16.39 9.04
CA ARG A 185 5.74 17.83 9.03
C ARG A 185 6.94 18.63 8.58
N PHE A 186 6.74 19.60 7.70
CA PHE A 186 7.73 20.63 7.40
C PHE A 186 7.48 21.85 8.29
N ASP A 187 8.45 22.21 9.12
CA ASP A 187 8.32 23.32 10.08
C ASP A 187 8.56 24.73 9.49
N GLY A 188 8.95 24.81 8.21
CA GLY A 188 9.40 26.03 7.54
C GLY A 188 10.87 26.01 7.17
N SER A 189 11.63 25.04 7.69
CA SER A 189 13.07 24.83 7.45
C SER A 189 13.40 23.37 7.16
N THR A 190 12.92 22.46 8.00
CA THR A 190 13.26 21.02 7.98
C THR A 190 12.04 20.12 8.10
N TRP A 191 12.19 18.90 7.60
CA TRP A 191 11.24 17.80 7.77
C TRP A 191 11.40 17.14 9.14
N GLN A 192 10.31 16.96 9.85
CA GLN A 192 10.22 16.35 11.18
C GLN A 192 9.64 14.94 11.07
N TYR A 193 10.44 13.91 11.38
CA TYR A 193 10.11 12.48 11.29
C TYR A 193 10.92 11.64 12.28
#